data_AF-K8NS99-F1
#
_entry.id   AF-K8NS99-F1
#
_cell.length_a   1.000
_cell.length_b   1.000
_cell.length_c   1.000
_cell.angle_alpha   90.00
_cell.angle_beta   90.00
_cell.angle_gamma   90.00
#
_symmetry.space_group_name_H-M   'P 1'
#
loop_
_entity.id
_entity.type
_entity.pdbx_description
1 polymer ?
#
loop_
_entity_poly.entity_id
_entity_poly.type
_entity_poly.pdbx_seq_one_letter_code
_entity_poly.pdbx_strand_id
1 'polypeptide(L)'
;MMNAKTILTVTGIAAMSALGAAPSVARDYPFCRKGEAGPGDCRYDTLEQCQAAVSGTSSYCQPNYWLPTARDESTPRARRRSR
;
A
#
# COMPACT_ATOMS: atom_id res chain seq x y z
N MET A 1 -56.01 8.75 8.91
CA MET A 1 -54.98 8.38 9.89
C MET A 1 -54.20 7.18 9.37
N MET A 2 -53.14 7.37 8.58
CA MET A 2 -52.00 6.43 8.45
C MET A 2 -50.85 7.21 7.81
N ASN A 3 -49.88 7.59 8.63
CA ASN A 3 -48.62 8.19 8.18
C ASN A 3 -47.62 7.04 8.03
N ALA A 4 -46.92 6.94 6.90
CA ALA A 4 -45.75 6.07 6.78
C ALA A 4 -44.80 6.68 5.73
N LYS A 5 -43.92 7.62 6.14
CA LYS A 5 -42.57 7.42 6.70
C LYS A 5 -41.55 7.23 5.58
N THR A 6 -40.76 8.28 5.39
CA THR A 6 -39.65 8.47 4.48
C THR A 6 -38.76 7.23 4.37
N ILE A 7 -38.62 6.70 3.15
CA ILE A 7 -37.62 5.69 2.83
C ILE A 7 -36.40 6.43 2.28
N LEU A 8 -35.44 6.73 3.15
CA LEU A 8 -34.13 7.23 2.74
C LEU A 8 -33.30 6.03 2.29
N THR A 9 -33.31 5.74 0.99
CA THR A 9 -32.46 4.69 0.41
C THR A 9 -31.01 5.19 0.41
N VAL A 10 -30.21 4.71 1.37
CA VAL A 10 -28.75 4.89 1.34
C VAL A 10 -28.19 3.95 0.27
N THR A 11 -27.95 4.48 -0.91
CA THR A 11 -27.19 3.77 -1.96
C THR A 11 -25.71 3.81 -1.57
N GLY A 12 -25.25 2.80 -0.83
CA GLY A 12 -23.83 2.59 -0.61
C GLY A 12 -23.18 2.09 -1.90
N ILE A 13 -22.28 2.88 -2.48
CA ILE A 13 -21.42 2.42 -3.59
C ILE A 13 -20.36 1.52 -2.97
N ALA A 14 -20.58 0.21 -3.01
CA ALA A 14 -19.55 -0.77 -2.69
C ALA A 14 -18.56 -0.80 -3.87
N ALA A 15 -17.44 -0.08 -3.74
CA ALA A 15 -16.30 -0.27 -4.63
C ALA A 15 -15.69 -1.66 -4.32
N MET A 16 -16.23 -2.70 -4.96
CA MET A 16 -15.60 -4.02 -4.99
C MET A 16 -14.41 -3.93 -5.95
N SER A 17 -13.23 -3.65 -5.40
CA SER A 17 -11.97 -3.87 -6.11
C SER A 17 -11.86 -5.36 -6.45
N ALA A 18 -11.95 -5.68 -7.74
CA ALA A 18 -11.73 -7.02 -8.24
C ALA A 18 -10.31 -7.47 -7.84
N LEU A 19 -10.22 -8.40 -6.88
CA LEU A 19 -9.00 -9.10 -6.53
C LEU A 19 -8.68 -10.05 -7.68
N GLY A 20 -8.02 -9.54 -8.73
CA GLY A 20 -7.43 -10.39 -9.75
C GLY A 20 -6.36 -11.27 -9.12
N ALA A 21 -6.53 -12.59 -9.15
CA ALA A 21 -5.49 -13.54 -8.80
C ALA A 21 -4.42 -13.52 -9.90
N ALA A 22 -3.54 -12.52 -9.85
CA ALA A 22 -2.34 -12.51 -10.67
C ALA A 22 -1.40 -13.65 -10.21
N PRO A 23 -0.62 -14.25 -11.12
CA PRO A 23 0.43 -15.20 -10.72
C PRO A 23 1.31 -14.54 -9.65
N SER A 24 1.65 -15.30 -8.61
CA SER A 24 2.54 -14.85 -7.53
C SER A 24 3.96 -14.69 -8.08
N VAL A 25 4.25 -13.55 -8.68
CA VAL A 25 5.62 -13.14 -9.00
C VAL A 25 6.19 -12.50 -7.75
N ALA A 26 7.43 -12.81 -7.38
CA ALA A 26 8.12 -12.13 -6.29
C ALA A 26 8.36 -10.68 -6.73
N ARG A 27 7.38 -9.80 -6.46
CA ARG A 27 7.51 -8.36 -6.68
C ARG A 27 8.23 -7.75 -5.51
N ASP A 28 9.12 -6.83 -5.83
CA ASP A 28 9.73 -5.93 -4.89
C ASP A 28 8.71 -4.87 -4.47
N TYR A 29 8.05 -5.08 -3.32
CA TYR A 29 7.10 -4.12 -2.77
C TYR A 29 7.80 -3.11 -1.86
N PRO A 30 7.85 -1.81 -2.21
CA PRO A 30 8.61 -0.81 -1.47
C PRO A 30 8.03 -0.45 -0.10
N PHE A 31 6.77 -0.77 0.19
CA PHE A 31 6.11 -0.42 1.46
C PHE A 31 5.53 -1.65 2.17
N CYS A 32 5.66 -1.65 3.50
CA CYS A 32 5.20 -2.69 4.39
C CYS A 32 4.31 -2.13 5.50
N ARG A 33 3.26 -2.88 5.85
CA ARG A 33 2.44 -2.65 7.04
C ARG A 33 3.05 -3.39 8.23
N LYS A 34 3.22 -2.72 9.36
CA LYS A 34 3.73 -3.31 10.60
C LYS A 34 2.80 -3.01 11.77
N GLY A 35 2.37 -4.04 12.49
CA GLY A 35 1.57 -3.92 13.72
C GLY A 35 2.17 -4.67 14.91
N GLU A 36 3.03 -5.65 14.64
CA GLU A 36 3.61 -6.57 15.63
C GLU A 36 5.13 -6.67 15.43
N ALA A 37 5.81 -7.36 16.34
CA ALA A 37 7.21 -7.74 16.15
C ALA A 37 7.34 -8.71 14.95
N GLY A 38 8.36 -8.51 14.13
CA GLY A 38 8.62 -9.33 12.95
C GLY A 38 8.73 -8.52 11.65
N PRO A 39 8.75 -9.21 10.50
CA PRO A 39 9.06 -8.57 9.22
C PRO A 39 7.95 -7.63 8.69
N GLY A 40 6.72 -7.80 9.14
CA GLY A 40 5.58 -7.05 8.61
C GLY A 40 5.10 -7.57 7.27
N ASP A 41 4.12 -6.87 6.70
CA ASP A 41 3.33 -7.26 5.54
C ASP A 41 3.66 -6.34 4.36
N CYS A 42 4.58 -6.80 3.50
CA CYS A 42 5.11 -6.04 2.36
C CYS A 42 4.40 -6.40 1.06
N ARG A 43 3.32 -5.68 0.75
CA ARG A 43 2.50 -5.88 -0.47
C ARG A 43 1.99 -4.60 -1.11
N TYR A 44 2.59 -3.46 -0.79
CA TYR A 44 2.12 -2.14 -1.22
C TYR A 44 3.14 -1.47 -2.13
N ASP A 45 2.68 -1.00 -3.29
CA ASP A 45 3.49 -0.28 -4.28
C ASP A 45 3.68 1.20 -3.91
N THR A 46 2.73 1.78 -3.16
CA THR A 46 2.75 3.20 -2.76
C THR A 46 2.47 3.38 -1.28
N LEU A 47 2.93 4.52 -0.74
CA LEU A 47 2.66 4.87 0.65
C LEU A 47 1.17 5.11 0.88
N GLU A 48 0.45 5.74 -0.06
CA GLU A 48 -0.99 5.97 0.08
C GLU A 48 -1.77 4.65 0.17
N GLN A 49 -1.38 3.65 -0.63
CA GLN A 49 -2.02 2.34 -0.60
C GLN A 49 -1.80 1.63 0.75
N CYS A 50 -0.60 1.75 1.32
CA CYS A 50 -0.34 1.26 2.67
C CYS A 50 -1.15 2.05 3.71
N GLN A 51 -1.20 3.38 3.62
CA GLN A 51 -1.96 4.24 4.55
C GLN A 51 -3.45 3.90 4.57
N ALA A 52 -4.03 3.68 3.39
CA ALA A 52 -5.40 3.20 3.26
C ALA A 52 -5.60 1.85 3.96
N ALA A 53 -4.64 0.93 3.84
CA ALA A 53 -4.69 -0.39 4.47
C ALA A 53 -4.46 -0.40 5.99
N VAL A 54 -3.78 0.62 6.54
CA VAL A 54 -3.59 0.78 7.98
C VAL A 54 -4.61 1.71 8.65
N SER A 55 -5.49 2.32 7.87
CA SER A 55 -6.53 3.19 8.41
C SER A 55 -7.47 2.38 9.31
N GLY A 56 -7.58 2.78 10.58
CA GLY A 56 -8.43 2.11 11.57
C GLY A 56 -7.82 0.86 12.23
N THR A 57 -6.54 0.58 12.03
CA THR A 57 -5.79 -0.45 12.79
C THR A 57 -4.70 0.20 13.65
N SER A 58 -4.13 -0.55 14.60
CA SER A 58 -2.93 -0.19 15.38
C SER A 58 -1.62 -0.36 14.60
N SER A 59 -1.70 -0.67 13.30
CA SER A 59 -0.53 -0.84 12.44
C SER A 59 -0.07 0.49 11.83
N TYR A 60 1.18 0.52 11.36
CA TYR A 60 1.76 1.67 10.65
C TYR A 60 2.49 1.23 9.37
N CYS A 61 2.77 2.20 8.51
CA CYS A 61 3.48 2.00 7.25
C CYS A 61 4.97 2.28 7.40
N GLN A 62 5.79 1.45 6.77
CA GLN A 62 7.24 1.53 6.80
C GLN A 62 7.82 1.15 5.44
N PRO A 63 8.99 1.70 5.04
CA PRO A 63 9.73 1.20 3.88
C PRO A 63 10.12 -0.27 4.04
N ASN A 64 10.18 -0.99 2.93
CA ASN A 64 10.71 -2.34 2.89
C ASN A 64 12.25 -2.32 3.01
N TYR A 65 12.77 -2.79 4.15
CA TYR A 65 14.22 -2.82 4.41
C TYR A 65 14.97 -3.95 3.72
N TRP A 66 14.27 -4.95 3.15
CA TRP A 66 14.91 -6.00 2.34
C TRP A 66 15.26 -5.51 0.94
N LEU A 67 14.61 -4.44 0.49
CA LEU A 67 14.94 -3.84 -0.78
C LEU A 67 16.20 -2.98 -0.65
N PRO A 68 17.05 -2.95 -1.69
CA PRO A 68 18.04 -1.91 -1.82
C PRO A 68 17.35 -0.57 -1.64
N THR A 69 17.89 0.30 -0.80
CA THR A 69 17.34 1.64 -0.66
C THR A 69 17.34 2.27 -2.05
N ALA A 70 16.16 2.61 -2.58
CA ALA A 70 15.98 3.23 -3.89
C ALA A 70 16.71 4.60 -4.05
N ARG A 71 17.50 5.00 -3.04
CA ARG A 71 18.33 6.20 -3.02
C ARG A 71 19.67 6.07 -3.75
N ASP A 72 20.10 4.88 -4.18
CA ASP A 72 21.41 4.73 -4.85
C ASP A 72 21.36 4.61 -6.38
N GLU A 73 20.25 4.97 -7.04
CA GLU A 73 20.23 5.05 -8.52
C GLU A 73 20.28 6.50 -9.05
N SER A 74 20.19 7.49 -8.16
CA SER A 74 20.28 8.92 -8.52
C SER A 74 21.69 9.51 -8.36
N THR A 75 22.70 8.73 -8.01
CA THR A 75 24.09 9.18 -8.16
C THR A 75 24.53 8.79 -9.56
N PRO A 76 24.61 9.71 -10.54
CA PRO A 76 25.33 9.42 -11.77
C PRO A 76 26.74 9.10 -11.31
N ARG A 77 27.11 7.81 -11.29
CA ARG A 77 28.45 7.34 -10.98
C ARG A 77 29.37 8.17 -11.84
N ALA A 78 30.04 9.13 -11.22
CA ALA A 78 30.75 10.18 -11.92
C ALA A 78 31.73 9.52 -12.87
N ARG A 79 31.34 9.50 -14.15
CA ARG A 79 32.15 9.06 -15.26
C ARG A 79 33.21 10.13 -15.50
N ARG A 80 34.09 10.35 -14.53
CA ARG A 80 35.44 10.89 -14.71
C ARG A 80 36.35 9.68 -14.60
N ARG A 81 36.42 8.80 -15.61
CA ARG A 81 37.22 9.01 -16.83
C ARG A 81 38.53 9.73 -16.52
N SER A 82 39.56 8.90 -16.34
CA SER A 82 40.90 9.04 -16.94
C SER A 82 41.59 10.39 -16.77
N ARG A 83 42.53 10.43 -15.82
CA ARG A 83 43.87 10.96 -16.06
C ARG A 83 44.90 9.99 -15.49
#